data_AF-A0A2M9K8J4-F1
#
_entry.id   AF-A0A2M9K8J4-F1
#
_cell.length_a   1.000
_cell.length_b   1.000
_cell.length_c   1.000
_cell.angle_alpha   90.00
_cell.angle_beta   90.00
_cell.angle_gamma   90.00
#
_symmetry.space_group_name_H-M   'P 1'
#
loop_
_entity.id
_entity.type
_entity.pdbx_description
1 polymer ?
#
loop_
_entity_poly.entity_id
_entity_poly.type
_entity_poly.pdbx_seq_one_letter_code
_entity_poly.pdbx_strand_id
1 'polypeptide(L)'
;MPPGLRPVSGLISNRNMTSSHKSKKQDLPPTAWAVLGLLSFPGERTGYELKKWADSSLRFFYWSPAVSQIYAELSRLEELGYAASARSGPEEARSKRRYAITAAGREALAGWAADSAEAGPPVLKHGLLLRIWLGHLAEPERLRARVGEHLEHTRGELAAVREAMEHAREVPQWAFPALALRWSERQHLAELELTEALLADLDGLAAPASPAASASPNASDKPHSPGAPRSLNGLDGPDAPDAPDAPDGPDAPDGPDGPDGL
;
A
#
# COMPACT_ATOMS: atom_id res chain seq x y z
N MET A 1 16.77 76.86 -18.67
CA MET A 1 16.32 75.54 -19.17
C MET A 1 15.29 74.98 -18.18
N PRO A 2 13.98 74.92 -18.53
CA PRO A 2 12.89 74.45 -17.65
C PRO A 2 12.38 73.04 -18.09
N PRO A 3 11.20 72.52 -17.66
CA PRO A 3 10.77 72.04 -16.35
C PRO A 3 10.18 70.57 -16.42
N GLY A 4 9.54 70.08 -15.35
CA GLY A 4 9.04 68.69 -15.23
C GLY A 4 7.70 68.34 -15.90
N LEU A 5 7.25 67.09 -15.68
CA LEU A 5 5.88 66.59 -15.91
C LEU A 5 5.57 65.41 -14.97
N ARG A 6 4.37 65.43 -14.36
CA ARG A 6 3.75 64.31 -13.63
C ARG A 6 2.88 63.44 -14.59
N PRO A 7 2.04 62.51 -14.10
CA PRO A 7 2.12 61.05 -14.33
C PRO A 7 1.07 60.53 -15.34
N VAL A 8 1.06 59.23 -15.64
CA VAL A 8 -0.13 58.56 -16.20
C VAL A 8 -0.26 57.12 -15.71
N SER A 9 -1.35 56.86 -14.99
CA SER A 9 -1.92 55.52 -14.78
C SER A 9 -2.37 54.93 -16.11
N GLY A 10 -2.02 53.67 -16.37
CA GLY A 10 -2.58 52.85 -17.42
C GLY A 10 -3.04 51.52 -16.82
N LEU A 11 -4.35 51.39 -16.59
CA LEU A 11 -5.02 50.11 -16.41
C LEU A 11 -4.74 49.25 -17.65
N ILE A 12 -4.01 48.14 -17.50
CA ILE A 12 -4.03 47.07 -18.51
C ILE A 12 -4.70 45.87 -17.86
N SER A 13 -5.97 45.73 -18.23
CA SER A 13 -6.80 44.56 -18.03
C SER A 13 -6.20 43.37 -18.78
N ASN A 14 -5.44 42.50 -18.11
CA ASN A 14 -5.09 41.19 -18.67
C ASN A 14 -6.12 40.15 -18.22
N ARG A 15 -7.14 40.03 -19.06
CA ARG A 15 -8.07 38.90 -19.12
C ARG A 15 -7.29 37.64 -19.50
N ASN A 16 -6.87 36.85 -18.51
CA ASN A 16 -6.41 35.48 -18.75
C ASN A 16 -7.62 34.55 -18.94
N MET A 17 -8.24 34.63 -20.12
CA MET A 17 -9.07 33.56 -20.68
C MET A 17 -8.15 32.68 -21.54
N THR A 18 -7.55 31.64 -20.93
CA THR A 18 -7.11 30.37 -21.56
C THR A 18 -6.27 29.55 -20.58
N SER A 19 -6.77 29.29 -19.37
CA SER A 19 -6.20 28.24 -18.51
C SER A 19 -7.26 27.54 -17.68
N SER A 20 -8.43 27.26 -18.29
CA SER A 20 -9.53 26.56 -17.63
C SER A 20 -9.88 25.21 -18.28
N HIS A 21 -9.15 24.80 -19.32
CA HIS A 21 -9.38 23.53 -20.03
C HIS A 21 -8.28 22.47 -19.80
N LYS A 22 -7.28 22.75 -18.94
CA LYS A 22 -6.13 21.85 -18.73
C LYS A 22 -6.00 21.27 -17.31
N SER A 23 -6.98 21.46 -16.43
CA SER A 23 -6.86 21.04 -15.02
C SER A 23 -8.18 20.54 -14.40
N LYS A 24 -8.93 19.73 -15.14
CA LYS A 24 -9.92 18.80 -14.59
C LYS A 24 -9.63 17.37 -15.06
N LYS A 25 -8.35 17.01 -15.21
CA LYS A 25 -7.98 15.58 -15.13
C LYS A 25 -8.37 15.16 -13.71
N GLN A 26 -9.25 14.18 -13.62
CA GLN A 26 -10.08 13.97 -12.44
C GLN A 26 -9.30 13.37 -11.29
N ASP A 27 -9.44 13.98 -10.12
CA ASP A 27 -9.04 13.44 -8.81
C ASP A 27 -9.92 12.23 -8.43
N LEU A 28 -9.92 11.18 -9.26
CA LEU A 28 -10.47 9.90 -8.86
C LEU A 28 -9.48 9.26 -7.88
N PRO A 29 -9.92 8.83 -6.69
CA PRO A 29 -9.04 8.10 -5.81
C PRO A 29 -8.63 6.78 -6.48
N PRO A 30 -7.47 6.22 -6.14
CA PRO A 30 -7.00 5.03 -6.83
C PRO A 30 -7.95 3.81 -6.70
N THR A 31 -8.75 3.73 -5.62
CA THR A 31 -9.86 2.76 -5.49
C THR A 31 -10.90 2.89 -6.61
N ALA A 32 -11.23 4.11 -7.04
CA ALA A 32 -12.21 4.35 -8.09
C ALA A 32 -11.68 3.86 -9.44
N TRP A 33 -10.39 4.10 -9.72
CA TRP A 33 -9.73 3.57 -10.92
C TRP A 33 -9.73 2.04 -10.93
N ALA A 34 -9.48 1.41 -9.79
CA ALA A 34 -9.57 -0.04 -9.67
C ALA A 34 -10.99 -0.57 -9.94
N VAL A 35 -12.03 0.05 -9.37
CA VAL A 35 -13.43 -0.35 -9.59
C VAL A 35 -13.85 -0.13 -11.05
N LEU A 36 -13.46 0.99 -11.65
CA LEU A 36 -13.70 1.27 -13.07
C LEU A 36 -12.95 0.28 -13.97
N GLY A 37 -11.73 -0.10 -13.60
CA GLY A 37 -10.94 -1.15 -14.25
C GLY A 37 -11.65 -2.50 -14.23
N LEU A 38 -12.23 -2.90 -13.10
CA LEU A 38 -13.01 -4.15 -13.02
C LEU A 38 -14.28 -4.10 -13.89
N LEU A 39 -14.91 -2.94 -14.04
CA LEU A 39 -16.06 -2.74 -14.94
C LEU A 39 -15.66 -2.65 -16.42
N SER A 40 -14.37 -2.48 -16.73
CA SER A 40 -13.90 -2.35 -18.13
C SER A 40 -14.01 -3.64 -18.93
N PHE A 41 -14.07 -4.78 -18.23
CA PHE A 41 -14.23 -6.08 -18.86
C PHE A 41 -15.68 -6.30 -19.33
N PRO A 42 -15.90 -7.14 -20.37
CA PRO A 42 -17.22 -7.33 -20.94
C PRO A 42 -18.29 -7.80 -19.93
N GLY A 43 -19.48 -7.23 -20.07
CA GLY A 43 -20.68 -7.60 -19.33
C GLY A 43 -21.00 -6.66 -18.16
N GLU A 44 -22.24 -6.74 -17.69
CA GLU A 44 -22.69 -6.00 -16.51
C GLU A 44 -22.42 -6.81 -15.24
N ARG A 45 -22.06 -6.13 -14.15
CA ARG A 45 -21.74 -6.79 -12.87
C ARG A 45 -22.42 -6.10 -11.70
N THR A 46 -22.80 -6.89 -10.71
CA THR A 46 -23.21 -6.41 -9.40
C THR A 46 -21.99 -6.01 -8.57
N GLY A 47 -22.17 -5.16 -7.57
CA GLY A 47 -21.07 -4.79 -6.65
C GLY A 47 -20.46 -6.01 -5.93
N TYR A 48 -21.27 -7.05 -5.68
CA TYR A 48 -20.78 -8.31 -5.09
C TYR A 48 -19.90 -9.13 -6.05
N GLU A 49 -20.26 -9.18 -7.34
CA GLU A 49 -19.42 -9.84 -8.35
C GLU A 49 -18.09 -9.10 -8.52
N LEU A 50 -18.11 -7.76 -8.46
CA LEU A 50 -16.87 -6.96 -8.46
C LEU A 50 -16.01 -7.27 -7.24
N LYS A 51 -16.60 -7.40 -6.03
CA LYS A 51 -15.85 -7.83 -4.84
C LYS A 51 -15.20 -9.19 -5.03
N LYS A 52 -15.97 -10.18 -5.49
CA LYS A 52 -15.46 -11.53 -5.72
C LYS A 52 -14.27 -11.52 -6.67
N TRP A 53 -14.31 -10.66 -7.69
CA TRP A 53 -13.21 -10.53 -8.64
C TRP A 53 -12.01 -9.75 -8.10
N ALA A 54 -12.24 -8.70 -7.32
CA ALA A 54 -11.17 -8.00 -6.61
C ALA A 54 -10.43 -8.95 -5.66
N ASP A 55 -11.16 -9.81 -4.96
CA ASP A 55 -10.59 -10.85 -4.11
C ASP A 55 -9.83 -11.87 -4.92
N SER A 56 -10.34 -12.33 -6.06
CA SER A 56 -9.69 -13.41 -6.80
C SER A 56 -8.48 -12.96 -7.62
N SER A 57 -8.31 -11.67 -7.92
CA SER A 57 -7.19 -11.20 -8.74
C SER A 57 -6.48 -9.94 -8.22
N LEU A 58 -7.23 -8.88 -7.92
CA LEU A 58 -6.65 -7.57 -7.63
C LEU A 58 -5.86 -7.56 -6.30
N ARG A 59 -6.28 -8.38 -5.33
CA ARG A 59 -5.66 -8.44 -4.00
C ARG A 59 -4.17 -8.76 -3.99
N PHE A 60 -3.67 -9.45 -5.02
CA PHE A 60 -2.29 -9.97 -5.05
C PHE A 60 -1.21 -8.94 -5.41
N PHE A 61 -1.61 -7.79 -5.97
CA PHE A 61 -0.67 -6.74 -6.39
C PHE A 61 -1.15 -5.33 -6.03
N TYR A 62 -2.33 -5.22 -5.44
CA TYR A 62 -2.91 -3.97 -4.99
C TYR A 62 -3.58 -4.20 -3.63
N TRP A 63 -4.77 -3.65 -3.40
CA TRP A 63 -5.65 -4.13 -2.34
C TRP A 63 -6.98 -4.57 -2.95
N SER A 64 -7.68 -5.46 -2.25
CA SER A 64 -9.09 -5.71 -2.51
C SER A 64 -9.92 -4.70 -1.72
N PRO A 65 -10.67 -3.79 -2.37
CA PRO A 65 -11.51 -2.84 -1.66
C PRO A 65 -12.63 -3.55 -0.88
N ALA A 66 -13.02 -2.99 0.26
CA ALA A 66 -14.19 -3.49 0.99
C ALA A 66 -15.46 -3.35 0.13
N VAL A 67 -16.46 -4.20 0.36
CA VAL A 67 -17.74 -4.14 -0.40
C VAL A 67 -18.39 -2.75 -0.30
N SER A 68 -18.36 -2.15 0.90
CA SER A 68 -18.88 -0.80 1.13
C SER A 68 -18.14 0.25 0.30
N GLN A 69 -16.81 0.15 0.20
CA GLN A 69 -16.00 1.02 -0.65
C GLN A 69 -16.34 0.83 -2.12
N ILE A 70 -16.51 -0.42 -2.59
CA ILE A 70 -16.93 -0.68 -3.98
C ILE A 70 -18.25 0.04 -4.28
N TYR A 71 -19.25 -0.04 -3.41
CA TYR A 71 -20.51 0.67 -3.62
C TYR A 71 -20.37 2.19 -3.57
N ALA A 72 -19.53 2.73 -2.68
CA ALA A 72 -19.24 4.16 -2.63
C ALA A 72 -18.58 4.64 -3.95
N GLU A 73 -17.61 3.89 -4.47
CA GLU A 73 -16.96 4.20 -5.73
C GLU A 73 -17.90 4.03 -6.93
N LEU A 74 -18.78 3.03 -6.93
CA LEU A 74 -19.80 2.88 -7.97
C LEU A 74 -20.73 4.09 -8.02
N SER A 75 -21.19 4.61 -6.87
CA SER A 75 -22.00 5.84 -6.82
C SER A 75 -21.26 7.02 -7.43
N ARG A 76 -19.99 7.22 -7.02
CA ARG A 76 -19.13 8.28 -7.55
C ARG A 76 -18.94 8.16 -9.07
N LEU A 77 -18.68 6.95 -9.57
CA LEU A 77 -18.49 6.69 -10.99
C LEU A 77 -19.78 6.94 -11.79
N GLU A 78 -20.96 6.69 -11.22
CA GLU A 78 -22.23 7.05 -11.85
C GLU A 78 -22.47 8.56 -11.88
N GLU A 79 -22.18 9.26 -10.78
CA GLU A 79 -22.27 10.73 -10.71
C GLU A 79 -21.38 11.42 -11.74
N LEU A 80 -20.21 10.82 -12.03
CA LEU A 80 -19.28 11.28 -13.06
C LEU A 80 -19.63 10.79 -14.48
N GLY A 81 -20.66 9.96 -14.64
CA GLY A 81 -21.08 9.40 -15.93
C GLY A 81 -20.15 8.32 -16.48
N TYR A 82 -19.30 7.72 -15.64
CA TYR A 82 -18.31 6.70 -16.00
C TYR A 82 -18.82 5.28 -15.86
N ALA A 83 -19.78 5.09 -14.98
CA ALA A 83 -20.59 3.88 -14.91
C ALA A 83 -22.08 4.23 -15.11
N ALA A 84 -22.84 3.26 -15.56
CA ALA A 84 -24.29 3.30 -15.57
C ALA A 84 -24.81 2.05 -14.86
N SER A 85 -25.96 2.15 -14.20
CA SER A 85 -26.63 1.00 -13.61
C SER A 85 -28.01 0.72 -14.19
N ALA A 86 -28.35 -0.57 -14.21
CA ALA A 86 -29.69 -1.06 -14.46
C ALA A 86 -30.14 -1.88 -13.25
N ARG A 87 -31.43 -1.77 -12.89
CA ARG A 87 -32.04 -2.72 -11.96
C ARG A 87 -32.48 -3.93 -12.76
N SER A 88 -32.23 -5.14 -12.26
CA SER A 88 -32.82 -6.33 -12.87
C SER A 88 -34.35 -6.21 -12.92
N GLY A 89 -34.93 -6.75 -13.99
CA GLY A 89 -36.36 -6.69 -14.25
C GLY A 89 -37.19 -7.37 -13.15
N PRO A 90 -38.52 -7.14 -13.13
CA PRO A 90 -39.42 -7.60 -12.08
C PRO A 90 -39.49 -9.13 -11.87
N GLU A 91 -38.88 -9.94 -12.74
CA GLU A 91 -38.79 -11.40 -12.61
C GLU A 91 -37.71 -11.90 -11.63
N GLU A 92 -36.72 -11.08 -11.24
CA GLU A 92 -35.77 -11.47 -10.20
C GLU A 92 -36.33 -11.12 -8.80
N ALA A 93 -36.52 -12.14 -7.95
CA ALA A 93 -37.09 -12.04 -6.59
C ALA A 93 -36.38 -11.03 -5.65
N ARG A 94 -35.19 -10.55 -6.03
CA ARG A 94 -34.46 -9.48 -5.35
C ARG A 94 -33.85 -8.59 -6.43
N SER A 95 -34.31 -7.34 -6.56
CA SER A 95 -33.76 -6.42 -7.56
C SER A 95 -32.26 -6.23 -7.33
N LYS A 96 -31.44 -6.78 -8.21
CA LYS A 96 -29.99 -6.62 -8.19
C LYS A 96 -29.63 -5.45 -9.08
N ARG A 97 -28.86 -4.52 -8.54
CA ARG A 97 -28.31 -3.40 -9.31
C ARG A 97 -27.06 -3.90 -10.04
N ARG A 98 -27.11 -3.86 -11.36
CA ARG A 98 -26.00 -4.21 -12.25
C ARG A 98 -25.40 -2.93 -12.80
N TYR A 99 -24.09 -2.91 -12.94
CA TYR A 99 -23.30 -1.77 -13.37
C TYR A 99 -22.52 -2.14 -14.62
N ALA A 100 -22.36 -1.18 -15.52
CA ALA A 100 -21.56 -1.27 -16.72
C ALA A 100 -20.77 0.02 -16.93
N ILE A 101 -19.56 -0.11 -17.47
CA ILE A 101 -18.74 1.05 -17.85
C ILE A 101 -19.35 1.77 -19.07
N THR A 102 -19.39 3.10 -19.03
CA THR A 102 -19.86 3.92 -20.16
C THR A 102 -18.73 4.15 -21.18
N ALA A 103 -19.05 4.77 -22.33
CA ALA A 103 -18.03 5.19 -23.27
C ALA A 103 -17.07 6.23 -22.67
N ALA A 104 -17.60 7.20 -21.91
CA ALA A 104 -16.80 8.18 -21.19
C ALA A 104 -15.89 7.54 -20.14
N GLY A 105 -16.40 6.55 -19.39
CA GLY A 105 -15.60 5.80 -18.42
C GLY A 105 -14.45 5.03 -19.08
N ARG A 106 -14.68 4.44 -20.26
CA ARG A 106 -13.62 3.75 -21.02
C ARG A 106 -12.53 4.71 -21.49
N GLU A 107 -12.91 5.87 -22.02
CA GLU A 107 -11.96 6.90 -22.45
C GLU A 107 -11.13 7.43 -21.28
N ALA A 108 -11.79 7.72 -20.16
CA ALA A 108 -11.13 8.19 -18.94
C ALA A 108 -10.12 7.16 -18.40
N LEU A 109 -10.54 5.89 -18.30
CA LEU A 109 -9.68 4.80 -17.84
C LEU A 109 -8.49 4.57 -18.78
N ALA A 110 -8.71 4.61 -20.09
CA ALA A 110 -7.62 4.49 -21.07
C ALA A 110 -6.62 5.64 -20.95
N GLY A 111 -7.11 6.86 -20.74
CA GLY A 111 -6.28 8.03 -20.50
C GLY A 111 -5.43 7.90 -19.22
N TRP A 112 -6.03 7.44 -18.13
CA TRP A 112 -5.32 7.18 -16.88
C TRP A 112 -4.28 6.06 -17.02
N ALA A 113 -4.63 4.94 -17.65
CA ALA A 113 -3.71 3.80 -17.84
C ALA A 113 -2.50 4.15 -18.73
N ALA A 114 -2.63 5.15 -19.60
CA ALA A 114 -1.53 5.66 -20.43
C ALA A 114 -0.66 6.70 -19.70
N ASP A 115 -1.16 7.31 -18.63
CA ASP A 115 -0.45 8.35 -17.88
C ASP A 115 0.39 7.74 -16.76
N SER A 116 1.68 7.53 -17.02
CA SER A 116 2.60 6.91 -16.05
C SER A 116 3.21 7.90 -15.05
N ALA A 117 2.91 9.19 -15.15
CA ALA A 117 3.53 10.23 -14.34
C ALA A 117 3.22 10.08 -12.84
N GLU A 118 2.08 9.49 -12.49
CA GLU A 118 1.58 9.37 -11.12
C GLU A 118 1.85 7.99 -10.47
N ALA A 119 2.42 7.03 -11.20
CA ALA A 119 2.56 5.66 -10.69
C ALA A 119 3.52 5.55 -9.49
N GLY A 120 4.58 6.38 -9.45
CA GLY A 120 5.59 6.36 -8.39
C GLY A 120 6.27 5.00 -8.17
N PRO A 121 7.28 4.92 -7.29
CA PRO A 121 7.77 3.63 -6.83
C PRO A 121 6.75 2.97 -5.89
N PRO A 122 6.57 1.64 -5.92
CA PRO A 122 5.78 0.92 -4.91
C PRO A 122 6.35 1.15 -3.50
N VAL A 123 5.48 1.47 -2.55
CA VAL A 123 5.87 1.64 -1.14
C VAL A 123 5.64 0.34 -0.38
N LEU A 124 6.72 -0.32 0.04
CA LEU A 124 6.66 -1.55 0.85
C LEU A 124 6.81 -1.22 2.34
N LYS A 125 5.78 -1.48 3.14
CA LYS A 125 5.84 -1.39 4.61
C LYS A 125 5.87 -2.80 5.21
N HIS A 126 7.08 -3.32 5.44
CA HIS A 126 7.25 -4.71 5.86
C HIS A 126 7.24 -4.88 7.39
N GLY A 127 6.09 -5.24 7.96
CA GLY A 127 5.90 -5.32 9.41
C GLY A 127 6.75 -6.38 10.13
N LEU A 128 7.05 -7.52 9.47
CA LEU A 128 7.95 -8.54 10.01
C LEU A 128 9.40 -8.02 10.11
N LEU A 129 9.95 -7.48 9.00
CA LEU A 129 11.32 -6.96 8.99
C LEU A 129 11.54 -5.83 9.99
N LEU A 130 10.53 -4.97 10.21
CA LEU A 130 10.61 -3.96 11.28
C LEU A 130 10.79 -4.58 12.67
N ARG A 131 10.13 -5.71 12.94
CA ARG A 131 10.29 -6.45 14.21
C ARG A 131 11.64 -7.14 14.31
N ILE A 132 12.15 -7.68 13.19
CA ILE A 132 13.51 -8.24 13.13
C ILE A 132 14.57 -7.16 13.38
N TRP A 133 14.40 -5.97 12.79
CA TRP A 133 15.29 -4.83 13.02
C TRP A 133 15.33 -4.42 14.50
N LEU A 134 14.20 -4.53 15.20
CA LEU A 134 14.09 -4.36 16.65
C LEU A 134 14.41 -5.64 17.44
N GLY A 135 15.05 -6.64 16.83
CA GLY A 135 15.22 -7.97 17.41
C GLY A 135 16.01 -7.99 18.73
N HIS A 136 16.85 -6.98 18.96
CA HIS A 136 17.55 -6.78 20.24
C HIS A 136 16.63 -6.56 21.45
N LEU A 137 15.35 -6.25 21.23
CA LEU A 137 14.32 -6.08 22.26
C LEU A 137 13.38 -7.30 22.37
N ALA A 138 13.57 -8.33 21.54
CA ALA A 138 12.64 -9.45 21.43
C ALA A 138 13.33 -10.78 21.75
N GLU A 139 12.56 -11.72 22.31
CA GLU A 139 13.01 -13.10 22.51
C GLU A 139 13.29 -13.76 21.15
N PRO A 140 14.49 -14.32 20.92
CA PRO A 140 14.89 -14.92 19.63
C PRO A 140 13.90 -15.97 19.13
N GLU A 141 13.41 -16.85 20.01
CA GLU A 141 12.47 -17.93 19.67
C GLU A 141 11.13 -17.39 19.19
N ARG A 142 10.68 -16.25 19.73
CA ARG A 142 9.44 -15.59 19.30
C ARG A 142 9.60 -14.95 17.91
N LEU A 143 10.77 -14.38 17.62
CA LEU A 143 11.06 -13.87 16.28
C LEU A 143 11.09 -15.03 15.28
N ARG A 144 11.77 -16.13 15.62
CA ARG A 144 11.83 -17.34 14.80
C ARG A 144 10.42 -17.87 14.48
N ALA A 145 9.56 -17.98 15.48
CA ALA A 145 8.17 -18.41 15.30
C ALA A 145 7.42 -17.52 14.29
N ARG A 146 7.55 -16.19 14.42
CA ARG A 146 6.93 -15.22 13.49
C ARG A 146 7.45 -15.34 12.06
N VAL A 147 8.75 -15.57 11.88
CA VAL A 147 9.31 -15.83 10.54
C VAL A 147 8.72 -17.12 9.95
N GLY A 148 8.58 -18.18 10.78
CA GLY A 148 7.92 -19.42 10.37
C GLY A 148 6.44 -19.23 9.98
N GLU A 149 5.68 -18.46 10.76
CA GLU A 149 4.28 -18.12 10.44
C GLU A 149 4.17 -17.35 9.12
N HIS A 150 5.06 -16.39 8.87
CA HIS A 150 5.10 -15.63 7.62
C HIS A 150 5.42 -16.51 6.41
N LEU A 151 6.32 -17.47 6.59
CA LEU A 151 6.68 -18.45 5.57
C LEU A 151 5.48 -19.35 5.20
N GLU A 152 4.76 -19.89 6.19
CA GLU A 152 3.54 -20.67 5.93
C GLU A 152 2.43 -19.82 5.28
N HIS A 153 2.25 -18.58 5.74
CA HIS A 153 1.31 -17.64 5.11
C HIS A 153 1.66 -17.39 3.64
N THR A 154 2.93 -17.14 3.34
CA THR A 154 3.42 -16.89 1.98
C THR A 154 3.23 -18.12 1.08
N ARG A 155 3.40 -19.34 1.62
CA ARG A 155 3.08 -20.59 0.88
C ARG A 155 1.60 -20.67 0.52
N GLY A 156 0.72 -20.28 1.44
CA GLY A 156 -0.72 -20.18 1.20
C GLY A 156 -1.06 -19.19 0.08
N GLU A 157 -0.49 -17.98 0.14
CA GLU A 157 -0.71 -16.97 -0.91
C GLU A 157 -0.14 -17.39 -2.27
N LEU A 158 1.01 -18.08 -2.30
CA LEU A 158 1.57 -18.66 -3.53
C LEU A 158 0.63 -19.71 -4.15
N ALA A 159 0.01 -20.56 -3.33
CA ALA A 159 -0.97 -21.52 -3.82
C ALA A 159 -2.21 -20.81 -4.39
N ALA A 160 -2.70 -19.79 -3.70
CA ALA A 160 -3.89 -19.04 -4.12
C ALA A 160 -3.65 -18.23 -5.41
N VAL A 161 -2.47 -17.62 -5.59
CA VAL A 161 -2.18 -16.88 -6.84
C VAL A 161 -2.05 -17.83 -8.02
N ARG A 162 -1.52 -19.04 -7.82
CA ARG A 162 -1.46 -20.07 -8.86
C ARG A 162 -2.85 -20.52 -9.28
N GLU A 163 -3.76 -20.74 -8.33
CA GLU A 163 -5.16 -21.05 -8.64
C GLU A 163 -5.82 -19.92 -9.45
N ALA A 164 -5.62 -18.67 -9.04
CA ALA A 164 -6.13 -17.51 -9.77
C ALA A 164 -5.55 -17.41 -11.19
N MET A 165 -4.27 -17.75 -11.37
CA MET A 165 -3.62 -17.79 -12.68
C MET A 165 -4.21 -18.85 -13.60
N GLU A 166 -4.49 -20.05 -13.10
CA GLU A 166 -5.12 -21.09 -13.92
C GLU A 166 -6.51 -20.65 -14.40
N HIS A 167 -7.32 -20.07 -13.52
CA HIS A 167 -8.62 -19.52 -13.92
C HIS A 167 -8.49 -18.39 -14.96
N ALA A 168 -7.47 -17.53 -14.82
CA ALA A 168 -7.25 -16.44 -15.77
C ALA A 168 -6.78 -16.90 -17.15
N ARG A 169 -6.14 -18.08 -17.27
CA ARG A 169 -5.71 -18.64 -18.56
C ARG A 169 -6.89 -19.11 -19.41
N GLU A 170 -8.01 -19.46 -18.79
CA GLU A 170 -9.21 -19.92 -19.48
C GLU A 170 -9.96 -18.79 -20.21
N VAL A 171 -9.66 -17.54 -19.88
CA VAL A 171 -10.38 -16.35 -20.36
C VAL A 171 -9.43 -15.44 -21.16
N PRO A 172 -9.46 -15.46 -22.51
CA PRO A 172 -8.54 -14.67 -23.34
C PRO A 172 -8.55 -13.17 -23.05
N GLN A 173 -9.70 -12.63 -22.61
CA GLN A 173 -9.84 -11.21 -22.26
C GLN A 173 -9.06 -10.84 -20.99
N TRP A 174 -8.55 -11.82 -20.23
CA TRP A 174 -7.81 -11.62 -18.99
C TRP A 174 -6.29 -11.76 -19.17
N ALA A 175 -5.79 -11.64 -20.40
CA ALA A 175 -4.35 -11.70 -20.69
C ALA A 175 -3.50 -10.74 -19.83
N PHE A 176 -3.95 -9.48 -19.66
CA PHE A 176 -3.24 -8.50 -18.81
C PHE A 176 -3.32 -8.81 -17.31
N PRO A 177 -4.50 -9.12 -16.73
CA PRO A 177 -4.58 -9.67 -15.39
C PRO A 177 -3.65 -10.88 -15.17
N ALA A 178 -3.58 -11.81 -16.13
CA ALA A 178 -2.70 -12.98 -16.03
C ALA A 178 -1.21 -12.61 -16.01
N LEU A 179 -0.81 -11.51 -16.65
CA LEU A 179 0.56 -10.98 -16.53
C LEU A 179 0.84 -10.41 -15.14
N ALA A 180 -0.11 -9.66 -14.57
CA ALA A 180 0.00 -9.13 -13.20
C ALA A 180 0.07 -10.27 -12.17
N LEU A 181 -0.77 -11.30 -12.30
CA LEU A 181 -0.74 -12.46 -11.40
C LEU A 181 0.59 -13.24 -11.49
N ARG A 182 1.17 -13.35 -12.69
CA ARG A 182 2.50 -13.97 -12.87
C ARG A 182 3.61 -13.18 -12.17
N TRP A 183 3.49 -11.86 -12.13
CA TRP A 183 4.39 -11.04 -11.32
C TRP A 183 4.22 -11.37 -9.83
N SER A 184 2.98 -11.42 -9.33
CA SER A 184 2.70 -11.79 -7.94
C SER A 184 3.21 -13.19 -7.57
N GLU A 185 3.07 -14.19 -8.45
CA GLU A 185 3.64 -15.53 -8.23
C GLU A 185 5.17 -15.47 -8.01
N ARG A 186 5.88 -14.74 -8.88
CA ARG A 186 7.33 -14.59 -8.77
C ARG A 186 7.74 -13.84 -7.51
N GLN A 187 6.95 -12.83 -7.13
CA GLN A 187 7.14 -12.11 -5.88
C GLN A 187 7.02 -13.06 -4.68
N HIS A 188 5.97 -13.86 -4.59
CA HIS A 188 5.82 -14.83 -3.50
C HIS A 188 6.92 -15.90 -3.48
N LEU A 189 7.41 -16.34 -4.65
CA LEU A 189 8.56 -17.25 -4.71
C LEU A 189 9.84 -16.61 -4.16
N ALA A 190 10.11 -15.35 -4.54
CA ALA A 190 11.25 -14.61 -4.01
C ALA A 190 11.10 -14.35 -2.50
N GLU A 191 9.89 -14.04 -2.04
CA GLU A 191 9.60 -13.84 -0.62
C GLU A 191 9.84 -15.11 0.20
N LEU A 192 9.51 -16.29 -0.33
CA LEU A 192 9.84 -17.57 0.33
C LEU A 192 11.35 -17.75 0.46
N GLU A 193 12.10 -17.53 -0.62
CA GLU A 193 13.57 -17.63 -0.60
C GLU A 193 14.18 -16.66 0.43
N LEU A 194 13.74 -15.40 0.42
CA LEU A 194 14.19 -14.38 1.36
C LEU A 194 13.83 -14.72 2.81
N THR A 195 12.64 -15.26 3.05
CA THR A 195 12.18 -15.63 4.39
C THR A 195 12.93 -16.86 4.93
N GLU A 196 13.24 -17.84 4.07
CA GLU A 196 14.05 -18.99 4.43
C GLU A 196 15.49 -18.58 4.77
N ALA A 197 16.08 -17.67 3.99
CA ALA A 197 17.40 -17.10 4.28
C ALA A 197 17.39 -16.33 5.61
N LEU A 198 16.37 -15.50 5.84
CA LEU A 198 16.21 -14.75 7.08
C LEU A 198 16.10 -15.67 8.31
N LEU A 199 15.40 -16.80 8.17
CA LEU A 199 15.29 -17.78 9.25
C LEU A 199 16.67 -18.41 9.56
N ALA A 200 17.47 -18.71 8.53
CA ALA A 200 18.82 -19.23 8.71
C ALA A 200 19.76 -18.20 9.37
N ASP A 201 19.65 -16.91 9.02
CA ASP A 201 20.41 -15.84 9.65
C ASP A 201 20.09 -15.70 11.14
N LEU A 202 18.81 -15.81 11.52
CA LEU A 202 18.38 -15.81 12.93
C LEU A 202 18.95 -17.00 13.70
N ASP A 203 19.00 -18.18 13.07
CA ASP A 203 19.57 -19.39 13.68
C ASP A 203 21.08 -19.24 13.92
N GLY A 204 21.78 -18.55 13.02
CA GLY A 204 23.18 -18.19 13.18
C GLY A 204 23.45 -17.26 14.36
N LEU A 205 22.51 -16.37 14.70
CA LEU A 205 22.61 -15.48 15.86
C LEU A 205 22.36 -16.20 17.20
N ALA A 206 21.54 -17.25 17.20
CA ALA A 206 21.24 -18.05 18.39
C ALA A 206 22.31 -19.12 18.69
N ALA A 207 23.15 -19.47 17.72
CA ALA A 207 24.27 -20.36 17.94
C ALA A 207 25.21 -19.76 18.99
N PRO A 208 25.63 -20.54 20.02
CA PRO A 208 26.54 -20.01 21.04
C PRO A 208 27.79 -19.50 20.34
N ALA A 209 28.15 -18.23 20.61
CA ALA A 209 29.40 -17.65 20.15
C ALA A 209 30.52 -18.65 20.45
N SER A 210 31.18 -19.17 19.41
CA SER A 210 32.31 -20.06 19.57
C SER A 210 33.32 -19.38 20.51
N PRO A 211 33.86 -20.07 21.54
CA PRO A 211 34.78 -19.45 22.50
C PRO A 211 36.14 -19.26 21.83
N ALA A 212 36.24 -18.24 20.97
CA ALA A 212 37.49 -17.81 20.38
C ALA A 212 37.88 -16.47 20.97
N ALA A 213 39.01 -16.50 21.70
CA ALA A 213 39.77 -15.39 22.26
C ALA A 213 39.40 -14.87 23.66
N SER A 214 39.34 -15.78 24.65
CA SER A 214 39.87 -15.48 25.98
C SER A 214 41.37 -15.81 26.04
N ALA A 215 42.16 -15.14 25.18
CA ALA A 215 43.62 -15.13 25.31
C ALA A 215 44.02 -13.86 26.07
N SER A 216 43.96 -13.91 27.40
CA SER A 216 44.75 -13.02 28.25
C SER A 216 46.09 -13.69 28.53
N PRO A 217 47.23 -13.20 28.01
CA PRO A 217 48.49 -13.39 28.67
C PRO A 217 48.61 -12.32 29.76
N ASN A 218 48.63 -12.82 30.98
CA ASN A 218 48.97 -12.10 32.20
C ASN A 218 50.31 -11.35 32.02
N ALA A 219 50.31 -10.02 32.18
CA ALA A 219 51.52 -9.23 32.35
C ALA A 219 51.24 -8.10 33.35
N SER A 220 51.63 -8.38 34.58
CA SER A 220 51.84 -7.41 35.63
C SER A 220 52.92 -6.41 35.22
N ASP A 221 52.55 -5.14 35.10
CA ASP A 221 53.38 -4.00 35.51
C ASP A 221 52.54 -2.70 35.60
N LYS A 222 52.41 -2.17 36.82
CA LYS A 222 52.26 -0.72 37.08
C LYS A 222 53.69 -0.18 37.34
N PRO A 223 54.02 1.13 37.23
CA PRO A 223 53.12 2.29 37.43
C PRO A 223 53.43 3.56 36.59
N HIS A 224 52.44 4.45 36.41
CA HIS A 224 52.53 5.88 36.80
C HIS A 224 51.30 6.68 36.34
N SER A 225 50.65 7.37 37.28
CA SER A 225 49.95 8.63 37.01
C SER A 225 50.98 9.77 37.03
N PRO A 226 50.74 10.88 36.31
CA PRO A 226 50.20 12.02 37.06
C PRO A 226 49.22 12.91 36.24
N GLY A 227 48.30 13.54 36.99
CA GLY A 227 47.86 14.91 36.69
C GLY A 227 46.65 15.07 35.78
N ALA A 228 45.46 15.14 36.37
CA ALA A 228 44.48 16.15 35.95
C ALA A 228 44.93 17.49 36.56
N PRO A 229 44.61 18.66 35.95
CA PRO A 229 43.24 19.14 36.14
C PRO A 229 42.65 20.02 35.02
N ARG A 230 41.34 20.24 35.19
CA ARG A 230 40.53 21.42 34.88
C ARG A 230 39.59 21.41 33.67
N SER A 231 38.33 21.59 34.05
CA SER A 231 37.11 21.90 33.31
C SER A 231 37.19 23.15 32.43
N LEU A 232 36.46 23.11 31.31
CA LEU A 232 35.85 24.24 30.58
C LEU A 232 34.59 23.64 29.91
N ASN A 233 33.41 23.77 30.50
CA ASN A 233 32.41 24.84 30.30
C ASN A 233 31.87 24.95 28.86
N GLY A 234 30.57 24.66 28.72
CA GLY A 234 29.62 25.27 27.79
C GLY A 234 29.73 24.90 26.31
N LEU A 235 28.62 24.44 25.73
CA LEU A 235 27.96 25.12 24.62
C LEU A 235 26.57 24.51 24.40
N ASP A 236 25.58 25.40 24.47
CA ASP A 236 24.17 25.23 24.12
C ASP A 236 23.95 24.94 22.63
N GLY A 237 22.86 24.22 22.36
CA GLY A 237 21.97 24.43 21.20
C GLY A 237 21.74 23.21 20.29
N PRO A 238 20.63 23.15 19.53
CA PRO A 238 19.25 23.51 19.91
C PRO A 238 18.24 22.36 19.65
N ASP A 239 17.01 22.61 20.09
CA ASP A 239 15.80 21.80 19.99
C ASP A 239 15.60 20.99 18.69
N ALA A 240 15.22 19.73 18.87
CA ALA A 240 14.63 18.90 17.83
C ALA A 240 13.13 19.26 17.67
N PRO A 241 12.60 19.41 16.45
CA PRO A 241 11.17 19.62 16.26
C PRO A 241 10.37 18.34 16.52
N ASP A 242 9.23 18.52 17.20
CA ASP A 242 8.21 17.51 17.51
C ASP A 242 7.83 16.65 16.31
N ALA A 243 7.74 15.33 16.56
CA ALA A 243 7.10 14.38 15.65
C ALA A 243 5.57 14.58 15.71
N PRO A 244 4.85 14.61 14.59
CA PRO A 244 3.39 14.67 14.62
C PRO A 244 2.80 13.32 15.09
N ASP A 245 1.82 13.42 15.99
CA ASP A 245 1.00 12.32 16.50
C ASP A 245 0.46 11.42 15.38
N ALA A 246 0.60 10.12 15.58
CA ALA A 246 -0.05 9.11 14.75
C ALA A 246 -1.55 9.09 15.06
N PRO A 247 -2.44 9.00 14.05
CA PRO A 247 -3.87 8.88 14.30
C PRO A 247 -4.22 7.52 14.92
N ASP A 248 -5.03 7.57 15.98
CA ASP A 248 -5.65 6.41 16.64
C ASP A 248 -6.25 5.44 15.63
N GLY A 249 -5.87 4.16 15.76
CA GLY A 249 -6.47 3.06 15.01
C GLY A 249 -7.89 2.79 15.50
N PRO A 250 -8.80 2.31 14.63
CA PRO A 250 -10.18 2.08 14.99
C PRO A 250 -10.33 0.92 16.00
N ASP A 251 -11.15 1.17 17.02
CA ASP A 251 -11.64 0.19 18.00
C ASP A 251 -12.14 -1.08 17.33
N ALA A 252 -11.69 -2.22 17.84
CA ALA A 252 -12.23 -3.53 17.50
C ALA A 252 -13.64 -3.70 18.12
N PRO A 253 -14.61 -4.27 17.40
CA PRO A 253 -15.93 -4.54 17.97
C PRO A 253 -15.86 -5.72 18.96
N ASP A 254 -16.53 -5.55 20.10
CA ASP A 254 -16.82 -6.58 21.08
C ASP A 254 -17.41 -7.84 20.43
N GLY A 255 -16.89 -9.00 20.84
CA GLY A 255 -17.40 -10.30 20.46
C GLY A 255 -18.79 -10.58 21.06
N PRO A 256 -19.56 -11.51 20.47
CA PRO A 256 -20.95 -11.74 20.85
C PRO A 256 -21.07 -12.53 22.16
N ASP A 257 -21.91 -12.03 23.06
CA ASP A 257 -22.48 -12.80 24.16
C ASP A 257 -23.31 -13.98 23.63
N GLY A 258 -23.08 -15.14 24.24
CA GLY A 258 -23.84 -16.36 24.05
C GLY A 258 -25.26 -16.29 24.64
N PRO A 259 -26.05 -17.36 24.47
CA PRO A 259 -27.49 -17.28 24.31
C PRO A 259 -28.26 -17.43 25.62
N ASP A 260 -29.43 -16.81 25.71
CA ASP A 260 -30.52 -17.22 26.59
C ASP A 260 -31.88 -16.74 26.05
N GLY A 261 -32.84 -17.67 25.90
CA GLY A 261 -34.27 -17.34 25.97
C GLY A 261 -35.17 -17.78 24.80
N LEU A 262 -35.74 -18.98 24.96
CA LEU A 262 -37.02 -19.53 24.43
C LEU A 262 -37.14 -19.88 22.94
#